data_AF-A0A067QV84-F1
#
_entry.id   AF-A0A067QV84-F1
#
_cell.length_a   1.000
_cell.length_b   1.000
_cell.length_c   1.000
_cell.angle_alpha   90.00
_cell.angle_beta   90.00
_cell.angle_gamma   90.00
#
_symmetry.space_group_name_H-M   'P 1'
#
loop_
_entity.id
_entity.type
_entity.pdbx_description
1 polymer ?
#
loop_
_entity_poly.entity_id
_entity_poly.type
_entity_poly.pdbx_seq_one_letter_code
_entity_poly.pdbx_strand_id
1 'polypeptide(L)'
;MENINELRKRQSEIHPGFGSYLECMTRALFTGLAAFTLAFSGSFIGQSLLKKNLPYGRNGHILASSILAAIVSYQVTTQRTKSCQAAWMAAEDKHTYFKEDPEGEETSSS
;
A
#
# COMPACT_ATOMS: atom_id res chain seq x y z
N MET A 1 19.59 18.45 11.00
CA MET A 1 19.25 17.08 10.57
C MET A 1 19.49 16.03 11.66
N GLU A 2 20.41 16.23 12.61
CA GLU A 2 20.65 15.30 13.74
C GLU A 2 19.37 14.94 14.52
N ASN A 3 18.54 15.93 14.86
CA ASN A 3 17.28 15.69 15.59
C ASN A 3 16.34 14.69 14.89
N ILE A 4 16.30 14.66 13.56
CA ILE A 4 15.35 13.81 12.80
C ILE A 4 15.82 12.35 12.78
N ASN A 5 17.14 12.14 12.67
CA ASN A 5 17.73 10.81 12.69
C ASN A 5 17.62 10.16 14.07
N GLU A 6 17.77 10.94 15.14
CA GLU A 6 17.58 10.46 16.52
C GLU A 6 16.12 10.07 16.78
N LEU A 7 15.16 10.85 16.28
CA LEU A 7 13.73 10.49 16.35
C LEU A 7 13.43 9.20 15.58
N ARG A 8 13.99 9.03 14.37
CA ARG A 8 13.84 7.79 13.59
C ARG A 8 14.41 6.59 14.35
N LYS A 9 15.59 6.72 14.96
CA LYS A 9 16.22 5.65 15.74
C LYS A 9 15.37 5.24 16.94
N ARG A 10 14.90 6.21 17.73
CA ARG A 10 13.96 5.95 18.84
C ARG A 10 12.70 5.24 18.36
N GLN A 11 12.14 5.67 17.23
CA GLN A 11 10.94 5.03 16.65
C GLN A 11 11.22 3.59 16.19
N SER A 12 12.40 3.31 15.62
CA SER A 12 12.78 1.96 15.18
C SER A 12 13.06 1.01 16.34
N GLU A 13 13.55 1.52 17.47
CA GLU A 13 13.77 0.70 18.67
C GLU A 13 12.46 0.32 19.36
N ILE A 14 11.49 1.24 19.37
CA ILE A 14 10.17 0.99 19.95
C ILE A 14 9.32 0.07 19.06
N HIS A 15 9.49 0.16 17.73
CA HIS A 15 8.76 -0.65 16.75
C HIS A 15 9.72 -1.34 15.76
N PRO A 16 10.34 -2.48 16.14
CA PRO A 16 11.36 -3.16 15.33
C PRO A 16 10.85 -3.72 13.98
N GLY A 17 9.57 -3.58 13.65
CA GLY A 17 9.02 -3.89 12.32
C GLY A 17 8.81 -2.67 11.39
N PHE A 18 8.78 -1.42 11.91
CA PHE A 18 8.07 -0.25 11.29
C PHE A 18 8.49 0.04 9.86
N GLY A 19 9.79 -0.07 9.61
CA GLY A 19 10.35 0.10 8.27
C GLY A 19 9.77 -0.89 7.27
N SER A 20 9.73 -2.19 7.60
CA SER A 20 9.27 -3.25 6.70
C SER A 20 7.78 -3.11 6.37
N TYR A 21 6.96 -2.70 7.34
CA TYR A 21 5.56 -2.40 7.09
C TYR A 21 5.35 -1.18 6.20
N LEU A 22 6.10 -0.10 6.44
CA LEU A 22 6.01 1.10 5.60
C LEU A 22 6.46 0.81 4.16
N GLU A 23 7.49 0.00 3.95
CA GLU A 23 7.88 -0.45 2.62
C GLU A 23 6.76 -1.27 1.95
N CYS A 24 6.15 -2.21 2.68
CA CYS A 24 5.03 -3.00 2.17
C CYS A 24 3.83 -2.10 1.81
N MET A 25 3.51 -1.13 2.67
CA MET A 25 2.39 -0.20 2.49
C MET A 25 2.61 0.74 1.31
N THR A 26 3.80 1.33 1.18
CA THR A 26 4.12 2.19 0.03
C THR A 26 4.09 1.39 -1.27
N ARG A 27 4.63 0.17 -1.28
CA ARG A 27 4.55 -0.73 -2.46
C ARG A 27 3.10 -1.09 -2.81
N ALA A 28 2.25 -1.35 -1.82
CA ALA A 28 0.83 -1.60 -2.03
C ALA A 28 0.13 -0.38 -2.64
N LEU A 29 0.42 0.82 -2.12
CA LEU A 29 -0.13 2.08 -2.64
C LEU A 29 0.29 2.36 -4.08
N PHE A 30 1.58 2.20 -4.41
CA PHE A 30 2.07 2.36 -5.78
C PHE A 30 1.45 1.34 -6.74
N THR A 31 1.24 0.11 -6.28
CA THR A 31 0.55 -0.92 -7.07
C THR A 31 -0.90 -0.55 -7.33
N GLY A 32 -1.61 -0.02 -6.33
CA GLY A 32 -2.97 0.49 -6.46
C GLY A 32 -3.07 1.67 -7.43
N LEU A 33 -2.10 2.59 -7.37
CA LEU A 33 -2.00 3.73 -8.29
C LEU A 33 -1.74 3.27 -9.73
N ALA A 34 -0.84 2.30 -9.94
CA ALA A 34 -0.60 1.71 -11.24
C ALA A 34 -1.85 1.00 -11.79
N ALA A 35 -2.58 0.28 -10.95
CA ALA A 35 -3.84 -0.35 -11.33
C ALA A 35 -4.91 0.70 -11.71
N PHE A 36 -4.97 1.83 -10.98
CA PHE A 36 -5.87 2.94 -11.30
C PHE A 36 -5.56 3.53 -12.68
N THR A 37 -4.31 3.83 -12.99
CA THR A 37 -3.92 4.45 -14.27
C THR A 37 -4.16 3.50 -15.45
N LEU A 38 -3.87 2.21 -15.28
CA LEU A 38 -4.16 1.18 -16.29
C LEU A 38 -5.67 0.98 -16.49
N ALA A 39 -6.45 0.91 -15.40
CA ALA A 39 -7.91 0.77 -15.49
C ALA A 39 -8.56 2.01 -16.13
N PHE A 40 -8.08 3.21 -15.77
CA PHE A 40 -8.58 4.46 -16.32
C PHE A 40 -8.26 4.59 -17.81
N SER A 41 -7.00 4.34 -18.20
CA SER A 41 -6.58 4.40 -19.61
C SER A 41 -7.26 3.32 -20.47
N GLY A 42 -7.33 2.07 -19.98
CA GLY A 42 -8.03 0.97 -20.65
C GLY A 42 -9.52 1.26 -20.83
N SER A 43 -10.19 1.77 -19.80
CA SER A 43 -11.59 2.17 -19.87
C SER A 43 -11.81 3.34 -20.81
N PHE A 44 -10.92 4.32 -20.84
CA PHE A 44 -11.00 5.48 -21.73
C PHE A 44 -10.87 5.07 -23.20
N ILE A 45 -9.94 4.17 -23.53
CA ILE A 45 -9.77 3.63 -24.89
C ILE A 45 -11.00 2.80 -25.28
N GLY A 46 -11.45 1.89 -24.41
CA GLY A 46 -12.64 1.07 -24.66
C GLY A 46 -13.91 1.91 -24.88
N GLN A 47 -14.10 2.95 -24.08
CA GLN A 47 -15.22 3.90 -24.24
C GLN A 47 -15.08 4.78 -25.48
N SER A 48 -13.86 5.11 -25.91
CA SER A 48 -13.60 5.86 -27.17
C SER A 48 -13.99 5.04 -28.40
N LEU A 49 -13.72 3.72 -28.39
CA LEU A 49 -14.17 2.77 -29.42
C LEU A 49 -15.70 2.61 -29.41
N LEU A 50 -16.32 2.51 -28.23
CA LEU A 50 -17.78 2.32 -28.08
C LEU A 50 -18.59 3.58 -28.40
N LYS A 51 -18.01 4.78 -28.20
CA LYS A 51 -18.60 6.08 -28.60
C LYS A 51 -18.94 6.17 -30.08
N LYS A 52 -18.26 5.38 -30.92
CA LYS A 52 -18.52 5.33 -32.36
C LYS A 52 -19.92 4.77 -32.69
N ASN A 53 -20.59 4.12 -31.73
CA ASN A 53 -21.85 3.42 -31.93
C ASN A 53 -23.04 3.94 -31.09
N LEU A 54 -22.84 4.82 -30.10
CA LEU A 54 -23.94 5.33 -29.25
C LEU A 54 -23.91 6.88 -29.10
N PRO A 55 -25.03 7.59 -29.36
CA PRO A 55 -25.15 9.05 -29.21
C PRO A 55 -25.33 9.45 -27.74
N TYR A 56 -24.30 9.27 -26.91
CA TYR A 56 -24.33 9.64 -25.49
C TYR A 56 -23.50 10.90 -25.20
N GLY A 57 -24.01 11.74 -24.29
CA GLY A 57 -23.41 13.03 -23.92
C GLY A 57 -21.95 12.90 -23.49
N ARG A 58 -21.07 13.73 -24.05
CA ARG A 58 -19.61 13.65 -24.02
C ARG A 58 -18.97 13.46 -22.62
N ASN A 59 -19.69 13.80 -21.55
CA ASN A 59 -19.19 13.91 -20.17
C ASN A 59 -19.49 12.69 -19.26
N GLY A 60 -20.47 11.83 -19.58
CA GLY A 60 -20.86 10.71 -18.70
C GLY A 60 -19.83 9.58 -18.63
N HIS A 61 -19.04 9.42 -19.69
CA HIS A 61 -18.11 8.30 -19.85
C HIS A 61 -16.89 8.41 -18.91
N ILE A 62 -16.36 9.62 -18.72
CA ILE A 62 -15.19 9.88 -17.87
C ILE A 62 -15.54 9.68 -16.39
N LEU A 63 -16.76 10.02 -15.98
CA LEU A 63 -17.27 9.75 -14.65
C LEU A 63 -17.40 8.24 -14.38
N ALA A 64 -17.91 7.49 -15.35
CA ALA A 64 -18.00 6.03 -15.21
C ALA A 64 -16.63 5.35 -15.16
N SER A 65 -15.66 5.79 -15.98
CA SER A 65 -14.30 5.22 -15.96
C SER A 65 -13.55 5.56 -14.69
N SER A 66 -13.71 6.77 -14.14
CA SER A 66 -13.05 7.17 -12.89
C SER A 66 -13.62 6.43 -11.68
N ILE A 67 -14.95 6.27 -11.60
CA ILE A 67 -15.58 5.48 -10.54
C ILE A 67 -15.13 4.02 -10.62
N LEU A 68 -15.15 3.42 -11.81
CA LEU A 68 -14.70 2.04 -11.99
C LEU A 68 -13.23 1.87 -11.59
N ALA A 69 -12.35 2.77 -12.07
CA ALA A 69 -10.94 2.75 -11.74
C ALA A 69 -10.71 2.91 -10.22
N ALA A 70 -11.46 3.79 -9.56
CA ALA A 70 -11.37 4.01 -8.11
C ALA A 70 -11.78 2.77 -7.31
N ILE A 71 -12.85 2.07 -7.72
CA ILE A 71 -13.28 0.83 -7.07
C ILE A 71 -12.21 -0.25 -7.22
N VAL A 72 -11.67 -0.42 -8.42
CA VAL A 72 -10.61 -1.41 -8.70
C VAL A 72 -9.35 -1.09 -7.88
N SER A 73 -8.91 0.16 -7.89
CA SER A 73 -7.73 0.58 -7.13
C SER A 73 -7.94 0.44 -5.64
N TYR A 74 -9.14 0.76 -5.13
CA TYR A 74 -9.49 0.59 -3.73
C TYR A 74 -9.42 -0.88 -3.33
N GLN A 75 -10.06 -1.78 -4.06
CA GLN A 75 -10.03 -3.23 -3.77
C GLN A 75 -8.61 -3.79 -3.75
N VAL A 76 -7.80 -3.48 -4.78
CA VAL A 76 -6.40 -3.91 -4.86
C VAL A 76 -5.60 -3.37 -3.69
N THR A 77 -5.75 -2.08 -3.38
CA THR A 77 -5.03 -1.45 -2.27
C THR A 77 -5.45 -2.05 -0.94
N THR A 78 -6.75 -2.21 -0.67
CA THR A 78 -7.26 -2.76 0.58
C THR A 78 -6.78 -4.19 0.82
N GLN A 79 -6.78 -5.06 -0.20
CA GLN A 79 -6.27 -6.43 -0.04
C GLN A 79 -4.78 -6.45 0.31
N ARG A 80 -3.97 -5.66 -0.41
CA ARG A 80 -2.53 -5.58 -0.18
C ARG A 80 -2.21 -4.95 1.18
N THR A 81 -2.86 -3.86 1.54
CA THR A 81 -2.70 -3.22 2.85
C THR A 81 -3.08 -4.15 3.99
N LYS A 82 -4.18 -4.91 3.88
CA LYS A 82 -4.56 -5.91 4.88
C LYS A 82 -3.50 -6.99 5.05
N SER A 83 -2.86 -7.44 3.97
CA SER A 83 -1.77 -8.42 4.05
C SER A 83 -0.52 -7.84 4.74
N CYS A 84 -0.15 -6.59 4.44
CA CYS A 84 0.96 -5.90 5.12
C CYS A 84 0.67 -5.70 6.61
N GLN A 85 -0.56 -5.34 6.95
CA GLN A 85 -1.01 -5.16 8.33
C GLN A 85 -1.04 -6.49 9.10
N ALA A 86 -1.45 -7.59 8.48
CA ALA A 86 -1.40 -8.90 9.12
C ALA A 86 0.04 -9.34 9.40
N ALA A 87 0.96 -9.09 8.45
CA ALA A 87 2.39 -9.37 8.63
C ALA A 87 3.00 -8.52 9.76
N TRP A 88 2.60 -7.24 9.85
CA TRP A 88 2.96 -6.36 10.96
C TRP A 88 2.53 -6.94 12.30
N MET A 89 1.22 -7.21 12.45
CA MET A 89 0.66 -7.67 13.71
C MET A 89 1.30 -8.99 14.15
N ALA A 90 1.60 -9.90 13.22
CA ALA A 90 2.29 -11.15 13.52
C ALA A 90 3.76 -10.96 13.94
N ALA A 91 4.45 -9.93 13.43
CA ALA A 91 5.80 -9.58 13.87
C ALA A 91 5.79 -8.91 15.25
N GLU A 92 4.80 -8.05 15.51
CA GLU A 92 4.66 -7.34 16.77
C GLU A 92 4.19 -8.26 17.90
N ASP A 93 3.26 -9.19 17.64
CA ASP A 93 2.79 -10.21 18.59
C ASP A 93 3.94 -11.13 19.05
N LYS A 94 4.81 -11.55 18.12
CA LYS A 94 6.01 -12.33 18.43
C LYS A 94 7.05 -11.59 19.27
N HIS A 95 7.10 -10.26 19.18
CA HIS A 95 8.05 -9.42 19.93
C HIS A 95 7.47 -8.84 21.23
N THR A 96 6.14 -8.85 21.40
CA THR A 96 5.47 -8.35 22.62
C THR A 96 5.16 -9.45 23.63
N TYR A 97 5.14 -10.73 23.24
CA TYR A 97 4.87 -11.85 24.16
C TYR A 97 6.10 -12.44 24.89
N PHE A 98 7.32 -12.04 24.54
CA PHE A 98 8.54 -12.41 25.26
C PHE A 98 9.52 -11.24 25.35
N LYS A 99 9.38 -10.45 26.42
CA LYS A 99 10.48 -9.67 27.01
C LYS A 99 10.26 -9.57 28.51
N GLU A 100 10.51 -10.69 29.18
CA GLU A 100 11.04 -10.68 30.53
C GLU A 100 12.57 -10.75 30.31
N ASP A 101 13.27 -9.63 30.50
CA ASP A 101 14.75 -9.51 30.43
C ASP A 101 15.41 -10.37 31.54
N PRO A 102 16.73 -10.72 31.51
CA PRO A 102 17.85 -10.09 30.78
C PRO A 102 18.87 -11.07 30.14
N GLU A 103 19.97 -10.50 29.64
CA GLU A 103 21.28 -11.12 29.29
C GLU A 103 21.46 -11.77 27.89
N GLY A 104 22.38 -11.14 27.13
CA GLY A 104 23.33 -11.69 26.16
C GLY A 104 22.92 -12.83 25.23
N GLU A 105 22.86 -12.58 23.92
CA GLU A 105 23.73 -13.29 22.97
C GLU A 105 23.71 -12.65 21.57
N GLU A 106 24.89 -12.67 20.97
CA GLU A 106 25.25 -12.20 19.63
C GLU A 106 24.80 -13.21 18.56
N THR A 107 24.42 -12.72 17.36
CA THR A 107 24.70 -13.35 16.05
C THR A 107 24.15 -12.40 14.95
N SER A 108 24.96 -11.64 14.20
CA SER A 108 25.78 -12.02 13.03
C SER A 108 24.94 -12.81 12.00
N SER A 109 24.69 -12.39 10.76
CA SER A 109 25.56 -11.93 9.65
C SER A 109 24.61 -11.47 8.51
N SER A 110 24.92 -10.57 7.56
CA SER A 110 26.14 -9.91 7.09
C SER A 110 25.78 -8.55 6.48
#